data_AF-A0A1R1PYV1-F1
#
_entry.id   AF-A0A1R1PYV1-F1
#
_cell.length_a   1.000
_cell.length_b   1.000
_cell.length_c   1.000
_cell.angle_alpha   90.00
_cell.angle_beta   90.00
_cell.angle_gamma   90.00
#
_symmetry.space_group_name_H-M   'P 1'
#
loop_
_entity.id
_entity.type
_entity.pdbx_description
1 polymer ?
#
loop_
_entity_poly.entity_id
_entity_poly.type
_entity_poly.pdbx_seq_one_letter_code
_entity_poly.pdbx_strand_id
1 'polypeptide(L)'
;MTVSNYGRSNHPALLDSNKFFALLEHTYGDPNSTWKAQMRLSKMRQGTSNCPTYSTHFKSIALEADFNEAALIKLFYDGLNDEIKDTLATMDRIPGDFELYTALCIRIDNRIAQRRTEKLRREPWIPNKSFSRRDTDSMDIDLIGTKRLTESERDHRKYNKLCFYCANPNHSLKECPRKAKQLKKMFKKSIYQPDSPIP
;
A
#
# COMPACT_ATOMS: atom_id res chain seq x y z
N MET A 1 -64.61 -30.42 14.40
CA MET A 1 -63.73 -29.31 13.98
C MET A 1 -63.39 -28.49 15.22
N THR A 2 -62.26 -28.77 15.85
CA THR A 2 -61.78 -28.05 17.04
C THR A 2 -61.21 -26.71 16.62
N VAL A 3 -61.92 -25.63 16.91
CA VAL A 3 -61.42 -24.26 16.76
C VAL A 3 -60.45 -24.03 17.93
N SER A 4 -59.14 -24.08 17.67
CA SER A 4 -58.14 -23.66 18.65
C SER A 4 -58.29 -22.17 18.92
N ASN A 5 -58.99 -21.84 20.01
CA ASN A 5 -58.89 -20.55 20.67
C ASN A 5 -57.48 -20.42 21.25
N TYR A 6 -56.55 -19.87 20.47
CA TYR A 6 -55.34 -19.29 21.04
C TYR A 6 -55.77 -18.07 21.85
N GLY A 7 -55.97 -18.31 23.13
CA GLY A 7 -56.35 -17.30 24.10
C GLY A 7 -55.45 -16.08 23.97
N ARG A 8 -56.08 -14.94 23.74
CA ARG A 8 -55.52 -13.62 23.99
C ARG A 8 -55.29 -13.50 25.50
N SER A 9 -54.23 -14.10 26.01
CA SER A 9 -53.72 -13.80 27.33
C SER A 9 -53.21 -12.38 27.23
N ASN A 10 -53.97 -11.40 27.76
CA ASN A 10 -53.49 -10.04 27.94
C ASN A 10 -52.36 -10.08 28.97
N HIS A 11 -51.16 -10.48 28.53
CA HIS A 11 -50.02 -10.58 29.40
C HIS A 11 -49.74 -9.15 29.92
N PRO A 12 -49.68 -8.93 31.25
CA PRO A 12 -49.57 -7.58 31.82
C PRO A 12 -48.28 -6.86 31.39
N ALA A 13 -47.28 -7.59 30.89
CA ALA A 13 -46.09 -7.01 30.27
C ALA A 13 -46.32 -6.35 28.90
N LEU A 14 -47.47 -6.57 28.25
CA LEU A 14 -47.84 -5.89 26.98
C LEU A 14 -48.34 -4.45 27.20
N LEU A 15 -48.58 -4.06 28.46
CA LEU A 15 -49.07 -2.73 28.83
C LEU A 15 -47.93 -1.75 29.18
N ASP A 16 -46.71 -2.26 29.29
CA ASP A 16 -45.51 -1.50 29.65
C ASP A 16 -44.42 -1.81 28.63
N SER A 17 -44.02 -0.80 27.85
CA SER A 17 -43.03 -0.93 26.78
C SER A 17 -41.72 -1.54 27.27
N ASN A 18 -41.26 -1.19 28.47
CA ASN A 18 -39.98 -1.66 28.98
C ASN A 18 -40.05 -3.15 29.34
N LYS A 19 -41.16 -3.59 29.93
CA LYS A 19 -41.39 -5.00 30.25
C LYS A 19 -41.60 -5.84 29.02
N PHE A 20 -42.22 -5.27 27.98
CA PHE A 20 -42.35 -5.91 26.68
C PHE A 20 -40.98 -6.15 26.02
N PHE A 21 -40.13 -5.12 25.93
CA PHE A 21 -38.79 -5.28 25.36
C PHE A 21 -37.92 -6.24 26.16
N ALA A 22 -37.96 -6.19 27.50
CA ALA A 22 -37.24 -7.14 28.34
C ALA A 22 -37.72 -8.59 28.12
N LEU A 23 -39.03 -8.82 27.98
CA LEU A 23 -39.58 -10.14 27.67
C LEU A 23 -39.19 -10.61 26.26
N LEU A 24 -39.20 -9.70 25.28
CA LEU A 24 -38.82 -9.99 23.90
C LEU A 24 -37.33 -10.32 23.80
N GLU A 25 -36.47 -9.53 24.44
CA GLU A 25 -35.04 -9.79 24.53
C GLU A 25 -34.73 -11.08 25.32
N HIS A 26 -35.49 -11.39 26.37
CA HIS A 26 -35.33 -12.66 27.08
C HIS A 26 -35.77 -13.87 26.24
N THR A 27 -36.80 -13.73 25.39
CA THR A 27 -37.37 -14.85 24.61
C THR A 27 -36.70 -15.07 23.25
N TYR A 28 -36.24 -13.99 22.61
CA TYR A 28 -35.67 -14.01 21.26
C TYR A 28 -34.30 -13.33 21.16
N GLY A 29 -33.86 -12.62 22.20
CA GLY A 29 -32.55 -12.00 22.22
C GLY A 29 -31.45 -13.05 22.31
N ASP A 30 -30.38 -12.82 21.55
CA ASP A 30 -29.18 -13.63 21.61
C ASP A 30 -28.42 -13.31 22.92
N PRO A 31 -28.24 -14.27 23.86
CA PRO A 31 -27.54 -14.01 25.13
C PRO A 31 -26.08 -13.56 24.95
N ASN A 32 -25.51 -13.89 23.79
CA ASN A 32 -24.13 -13.55 23.41
C ASN A 32 -24.07 -12.49 22.31
N SER A 33 -25.11 -11.65 22.13
CA SER A 33 -25.15 -10.64 21.06
C SER A 33 -23.96 -9.67 21.15
N THR A 34 -23.67 -9.18 22.35
CA THR A 34 -22.55 -8.28 22.65
C THR A 34 -21.22 -8.93 22.31
N TRP A 35 -20.98 -10.16 22.77
CA TRP A 35 -19.76 -10.91 22.44
C TRP A 35 -19.62 -11.17 20.93
N LYS A 36 -20.72 -11.53 20.24
CA LYS A 36 -20.72 -11.69 18.78
C LYS A 36 -20.41 -10.37 18.08
N ALA A 37 -20.95 -9.24 18.55
CA ALA A 37 -20.69 -7.91 18.01
C ALA A 37 -19.22 -7.50 18.21
N GLN A 38 -18.68 -7.71 19.40
CA GLN A 38 -17.27 -7.48 19.73
C GLN A 38 -16.33 -8.31 18.83
N MET A 39 -16.64 -9.59 18.65
CA MET A 39 -15.89 -10.48 17.75
C MET A 39 -15.98 -10.03 16.29
N ARG A 40 -17.14 -9.55 15.84
CA ARG A 40 -17.32 -8.98 14.49
C ARG A 40 -16.47 -7.73 14.32
N LEU A 41 -16.49 -6.79 15.27
CA LEU A 41 -15.68 -5.57 15.23
C LEU A 41 -14.18 -5.89 15.18
N SER A 42 -13.70 -6.79 16.03
CA SER A 42 -12.28 -7.16 16.08
C SER A 42 -11.77 -7.75 14.76
N LYS A 43 -12.62 -8.50 14.06
CA LYS A 43 -12.30 -9.10 12.75
C LYS A 43 -12.59 -8.20 11.56
N MET A 44 -13.29 -7.08 11.76
CA MET A 44 -13.69 -6.20 10.67
C MET A 44 -12.46 -5.53 10.05
N ARG A 45 -12.33 -5.59 8.73
CA ARG A 45 -11.27 -4.93 7.96
C ARG A 45 -11.92 -4.12 6.85
N GLN A 46 -11.37 -2.94 6.57
CA GLN A 46 -11.81 -2.08 5.48
C GLN A 46 -11.64 -2.79 4.12
N GLY A 47 -10.53 -3.51 3.92
CA GLY A 47 -10.26 -4.23 2.68
C GLY A 47 -10.26 -3.31 1.46
N THR A 48 -11.10 -3.62 0.46
CA THR A 48 -11.25 -2.81 -0.76
C THR A 48 -12.31 -1.73 -0.66
N SER A 49 -13.04 -1.64 0.46
CA SER A 49 -14.09 -0.64 0.64
C SER A 49 -13.51 0.74 0.96
N ASN A 50 -14.30 1.78 0.66
CA ASN A 50 -13.94 3.15 1.03
C ASN A 50 -14.08 3.36 2.55
N CYS A 51 -13.35 4.33 3.10
CA CYS A 51 -13.36 4.60 4.54
C CYS A 51 -14.74 5.03 5.06
N PRO A 52 -15.53 5.88 4.36
CA PRO A 52 -16.88 6.24 4.79
C PRO A 52 -17.82 5.03 4.98
N THR A 53 -17.91 4.14 4.00
CA THR A 53 -18.73 2.92 4.07
C THR A 53 -18.25 1.98 5.17
N TYR A 54 -16.95 1.81 5.32
CA TYR A 54 -16.40 1.05 6.44
C TYR A 54 -16.81 1.66 7.79
N SER A 55 -16.72 2.99 7.93
CA SER A 55 -17.05 3.68 9.18
C SER A 55 -18.51 3.55 9.59
N THR A 56 -19.45 3.56 8.64
CA THR A 56 -20.87 3.40 8.95
C THR A 56 -21.19 2.00 9.45
N HIS A 57 -20.61 0.97 8.81
CA HIS A 57 -20.73 -0.41 9.27
C HIS A 57 -20.07 -0.64 10.62
N PHE A 58 -18.90 -0.03 10.85
CA PHE A 58 -18.23 -0.11 12.14
C PHE A 58 -19.08 0.53 13.24
N LYS A 59 -19.62 1.73 13.01
CA LYS A 59 -20.49 2.43 13.96
C LYS A 59 -21.76 1.63 14.29
N SER A 60 -22.38 0.99 13.31
CA SER A 60 -23.60 0.21 13.58
C SER A 60 -23.35 -0.95 14.53
N ILE A 61 -22.22 -1.65 14.38
CA ILE A 61 -21.86 -2.78 15.26
C ILE A 61 -21.29 -2.28 16.60
N ALA A 62 -20.63 -1.11 16.62
CA ALA A 62 -20.13 -0.49 17.84
C ALA A 62 -21.24 -0.20 18.86
N LEU A 63 -22.44 0.15 18.40
CA LEU A 63 -23.61 0.36 19.26
C LEU A 63 -24.05 -0.91 20.02
N GLU A 64 -23.75 -2.10 19.50
CA GLU A 64 -24.10 -3.38 20.11
C GLU A 64 -22.96 -3.96 20.99
N ALA A 65 -21.74 -3.44 20.86
CA ALA A 65 -20.54 -4.05 21.41
C ALA A 65 -20.10 -3.48 22.78
N ASP A 66 -20.70 -2.37 23.22
CA ASP A 66 -20.42 -1.67 24.48
C ASP A 66 -18.92 -1.44 24.75
N PHE A 67 -18.16 -1.07 23.72
CA PHE A 67 -16.74 -0.72 23.85
C PHE A 67 -16.54 0.73 24.28
N ASN A 68 -15.44 0.98 25.00
CA ASN A 68 -14.99 2.35 25.26
C ASN A 68 -14.39 2.99 24.00
N GLU A 69 -14.40 4.32 23.95
CA GLU A 69 -13.90 5.09 22.78
C GLU A 69 -12.44 4.75 22.43
N ALA A 70 -11.57 4.56 23.43
CA ALA A 70 -10.19 4.18 23.19
C ALA A 70 -10.05 2.79 22.54
N ALA A 71 -10.88 1.79 22.92
CA ALA A 71 -10.89 0.51 22.23
C ALA A 71 -11.48 0.64 20.83
N LEU A 72 -12.53 1.45 20.64
CA LEU A 72 -13.09 1.70 19.31
C LEU A 72 -12.06 2.30 18.37
N ILE A 73 -11.28 3.30 18.82
CA ILE A 73 -10.19 3.90 18.04
C ILE A 73 -9.14 2.84 17.69
N LYS A 74 -8.73 2.01 18.65
CA LYS A 74 -7.75 0.95 18.40
C LYS A 74 -8.25 -0.09 17.39
N LEU A 75 -9.46 -0.62 17.58
CA LEU A 75 -10.05 -1.61 16.68
C LEU A 75 -10.27 -1.03 15.28
N PHE A 76 -10.68 0.24 15.20
CA PHE A 76 -10.83 0.94 13.94
C PHE A 76 -9.48 1.10 13.24
N TYR A 77 -8.44 1.53 13.96
CA TYR A 77 -7.08 1.63 13.44
C TYR A 77 -6.58 0.29 12.88
N ASP A 78 -6.74 -0.81 13.62
CA ASP A 78 -6.31 -2.13 13.18
C ASP A 78 -6.99 -2.56 11.85
N GLY A 79 -8.24 -2.12 11.65
CA GLY A 79 -9.02 -2.43 10.46
C GLY A 79 -8.86 -1.49 9.27
N LEU A 80 -8.21 -0.33 9.44
CA LEU A 80 -7.98 0.63 8.35
C LEU A 80 -6.98 0.12 7.31
N ASN A 81 -7.09 0.69 6.11
CA ASN A 81 -6.12 0.49 5.04
C ASN A 81 -4.75 1.09 5.39
N ASP A 82 -3.68 0.46 4.94
CA ASP A 82 -2.30 0.82 5.30
C ASP A 82 -1.92 2.21 4.77
N GLU A 83 -2.42 2.62 3.60
CA GLU A 83 -2.18 4.00 3.10
C GLU A 83 -2.75 5.08 4.04
N ILE A 84 -3.88 4.79 4.70
CA ILE A 84 -4.47 5.71 5.68
C ILE A 84 -3.59 5.71 6.94
N LYS A 85 -3.15 4.54 7.41
CA LYS A 85 -2.24 4.41 8.56
C LYS A 85 -0.91 5.12 8.33
N ASP A 86 -0.33 5.02 7.15
CA ASP A 86 0.92 5.69 6.79
C ASP A 86 0.79 7.21 6.90
N THR A 87 -0.32 7.78 6.40
CA THR A 87 -0.57 9.22 6.56
C THR A 87 -0.84 9.60 8.02
N LEU A 88 -1.54 8.77 8.79
CA LEU A 88 -1.75 8.98 10.21
C LEU A 88 -0.43 8.99 10.99
N ALA A 89 0.53 8.15 10.62
CA ALA A 89 1.86 8.10 11.25
C ALA A 89 2.68 9.39 11.06
N THR A 90 2.34 10.21 10.05
CA THR A 90 2.96 11.51 9.82
C THR A 90 2.34 12.65 10.63
N MET A 91 1.22 12.42 11.31
CA MET A 91 0.48 13.45 12.03
C MET A 91 0.83 13.46 13.53
N ASP A 92 1.25 14.62 14.04
CA ASP A 92 1.62 14.79 15.46
C ASP A 92 0.43 14.79 16.43
N ARG A 93 -0.77 15.10 15.96
CA ARG A 93 -1.98 15.19 16.80
C ARG A 93 -3.10 14.31 16.26
N ILE A 94 -3.43 13.29 17.03
CA ILE A 94 -4.54 12.38 16.78
C ILE A 94 -5.66 12.72 17.76
N PRO A 95 -6.90 12.95 17.30
CA PRO A 95 -8.05 13.15 18.18
C PRO A 95 -8.26 11.95 19.11
N GLY A 96 -8.54 12.21 20.38
CA GLY A 96 -8.90 11.16 21.35
C GLY A 96 -10.38 10.76 21.32
N ASP A 97 -11.21 11.54 20.62
CA ASP A 97 -12.63 11.26 20.40
C ASP A 97 -12.82 10.40 19.15
N PHE A 98 -13.67 9.38 19.25
CA PHE A 98 -13.90 8.43 18.18
C PHE A 98 -14.57 9.09 16.96
N GLU A 99 -15.53 9.98 17.17
CA GLU A 99 -16.23 10.66 16.07
C GLU A 99 -15.27 11.57 15.29
N LEU A 100 -14.47 12.38 15.97
CA LEU A 100 -13.41 13.19 15.34
C LEU A 100 -12.36 12.34 14.64
N TYR A 101 -11.97 11.20 15.23
CA TYR A 101 -11.02 10.28 14.63
C TYR A 101 -11.55 9.67 13.32
N THR A 102 -12.82 9.23 13.30
CA THR A 102 -13.45 8.71 12.07
C THR A 102 -13.56 9.78 10.99
N ALA A 103 -13.94 11.00 11.34
CA ALA A 103 -14.01 12.13 10.41
C ALA A 103 -12.64 12.48 9.80
N LEU A 104 -11.58 12.38 10.59
CA LEU A 104 -10.21 12.58 10.14
C LEU A 104 -9.77 11.48 9.15
N CYS A 105 -10.06 10.22 9.44
CA CYS A 105 -9.77 9.11 8.53
C CYS A 105 -10.50 9.23 7.19
N ILE A 106 -11.77 9.64 7.21
CA ILE A 106 -12.56 9.91 6.00
C ILE A 106 -11.94 11.03 5.16
N ARG A 107 -11.47 12.10 5.81
CA ARG A 107 -10.82 13.22 5.12
C ARG A 107 -9.52 12.78 4.43
N ILE A 108 -8.74 11.93 5.10
CA ILE A 108 -7.52 11.33 4.55
C ILE A 108 -7.86 10.47 3.34
N ASP A 109 -8.84 9.57 3.44
CA ASP A 109 -9.24 8.68 2.35
C ASP A 109 -9.67 9.49 1.10
N ASN A 110 -10.48 10.54 1.29
CA ASN A 110 -10.86 11.46 0.23
C ASN A 110 -9.65 12.15 -0.41
N ARG A 111 -8.66 12.55 0.40
CA ARG A 111 -7.43 13.21 -0.10
C ARG A 111 -6.56 12.25 -0.90
N ILE A 112 -6.42 11.00 -0.43
CA ILE A 112 -5.70 9.93 -1.14
C ILE A 112 -6.39 9.65 -2.48
N ALA A 113 -7.72 9.49 -2.47
CA ALA A 113 -8.51 9.27 -3.68
C ALA A 113 -8.36 10.44 -4.67
N GLN A 114 -8.47 11.69 -4.21
CA GLN A 114 -8.25 12.87 -5.03
C GLN A 114 -6.85 12.84 -5.66
N ARG A 115 -5.80 12.56 -4.85
CA ARG A 115 -4.42 12.52 -5.36
C ARG A 115 -4.20 11.41 -6.37
N ARG A 116 -4.83 10.25 -6.20
CA ARG A 116 -4.81 9.15 -7.19
C ARG A 116 -5.41 9.62 -8.52
N THR A 117 -6.57 10.30 -8.50
CA THR A 117 -7.18 10.84 -9.72
C THR A 117 -6.33 11.90 -10.42
N GLU A 118 -5.66 12.78 -9.65
CA GLU A 118 -4.75 13.79 -10.19
C GLU A 118 -3.54 13.15 -10.88
N LYS A 119 -2.96 12.11 -10.29
CA LYS A 119 -1.82 11.38 -10.87
C LYS A 119 -2.20 10.69 -12.18
N LEU A 120 -3.41 10.14 -12.27
CA LEU A 120 -3.92 9.52 -13.51
C LEU A 120 -4.15 10.54 -14.62
N ARG A 121 -4.50 11.78 -14.27
CA ARG A 121 -4.72 12.87 -15.24
C ARG A 121 -3.44 13.59 -15.66
N ARG A 122 -2.36 13.44 -14.90
CA ARG A 122 -1.07 14.02 -15.26
C ARG A 122 -0.40 13.10 -16.28
N GLU A 123 -0.23 13.61 -17.49
CA GLU A 123 0.71 13.02 -18.43
C GLU A 123 2.09 12.94 -17.77
N PRO A 124 2.78 11.78 -17.83
CA PRO A 124 4.15 11.68 -17.38
C PRO A 124 4.96 12.82 -17.98
N TRP A 125 5.61 13.62 -17.14
CA TRP A 125 6.53 14.62 -17.63
C TRP A 125 7.69 13.86 -18.31
N ILE A 126 7.66 13.83 -19.63
CA ILE A 126 8.76 13.36 -20.45
C ILE A 126 9.60 14.61 -20.72
N PRO A 127 10.81 14.73 -20.14
CA PRO A 127 11.69 15.82 -20.50
C PRO A 127 11.86 15.81 -22.02
N ASN A 128 11.51 16.92 -22.66
CA ASN A 128 11.79 17.11 -24.07
C ASN A 128 13.31 17.10 -24.20
N LYS A 129 13.89 15.96 -24.57
CA LYS A 129 15.29 15.85 -24.98
C LYS A 129 15.42 16.57 -26.31
N SER A 130 15.33 17.90 -26.27
CA SER A 130 16.01 18.74 -27.23
C SER A 130 17.49 18.45 -27.01
N PHE A 131 18.04 17.56 -27.84
CA PHE A 131 19.48 17.39 -27.94
C PHE A 131 20.05 18.68 -28.53
N SER A 132 20.22 19.71 -27.70
CA SER A 132 21.16 20.78 -27.96
C SER A 132 22.54 20.13 -28.03
N ARG A 133 23.16 20.11 -29.21
CA ARG A 133 24.55 19.66 -29.42
C ARG A 133 25.58 20.64 -28.84
N ARG A 134 25.30 21.27 -27.71
CA ARG A 134 26.19 22.19 -26.99
C ARG A 134 25.79 22.19 -25.52
N ASP A 135 26.32 21.24 -24.77
CA ASP A 135 27.31 21.51 -23.71
C ASP A 135 27.67 20.19 -23.05
N THR A 136 28.92 19.79 -23.20
CA THR A 136 29.51 18.64 -22.54
C THR A 136 29.98 19.06 -21.16
N ASP A 137 29.05 19.15 -20.22
CA ASP A 137 29.34 18.97 -18.79
C ASP A 137 28.37 17.91 -18.26
N SER A 138 28.54 16.71 -18.82
CA SER A 138 28.12 15.48 -18.18
C SER A 138 29.01 15.33 -16.94
N MET A 139 28.40 15.35 -15.76
CA MET A 139 29.02 14.78 -14.56
C MET A 139 29.27 13.30 -14.86
N ASP A 140 30.41 13.02 -15.49
CA ASP A 140 30.83 11.69 -15.88
C ASP A 140 31.12 10.90 -14.62
N ILE A 141 30.11 10.15 -14.18
CA ILE A 141 30.25 9.00 -13.30
C ILE A 141 31.28 8.07 -13.96
N ASP A 142 32.49 8.16 -13.44
CA ASP A 142 33.55 7.16 -13.48
C ASP A 142 33.92 6.61 -14.87
N LEU A 143 34.90 7.28 -15.49
CA LEU A 143 36.15 6.74 -16.04
C LEU A 143 36.40 5.20 -15.96
N ILE A 144 35.49 4.39 -16.51
CA ILE A 144 35.72 2.95 -16.75
C ILE A 144 35.29 2.61 -18.18
N GLY A 145 36.12 3.04 -19.13
CA GLY A 145 36.58 2.16 -20.22
C GLY A 145 35.58 1.74 -21.30
N THR A 146 34.48 2.45 -21.51
CA THR A 146 33.66 2.26 -22.73
C THR A 146 33.48 3.58 -23.47
N LYS A 147 34.43 3.92 -24.36
CA LYS A 147 34.12 4.85 -25.45
C LYS A 147 32.93 4.24 -26.20
N ARG A 148 31.76 4.87 -26.10
CA ARG A 148 30.61 4.50 -26.94
C ARG A 148 31.06 4.64 -28.38
N LEU A 149 31.01 3.55 -29.16
CA LEU A 149 31.34 3.62 -30.57
C LEU A 149 30.40 4.60 -31.25
N THR A 150 30.97 5.46 -32.08
CA THR A 150 30.19 6.28 -33.00
C THR A 150 29.39 5.39 -33.94
N GLU A 151 28.29 5.92 -34.46
CA GLU A 151 27.38 5.17 -35.35
C GLU A 151 28.12 4.71 -36.61
N SER A 152 28.98 5.57 -37.18
CA SER A 152 29.86 5.26 -38.30
C SER A 152 30.89 4.15 -37.99
N GLU A 153 31.50 4.16 -36.81
CA GLU A 153 32.42 3.08 -36.41
C GLU A 153 31.69 1.76 -36.16
N ARG A 154 30.45 1.81 -35.68
CA ARG A 154 29.62 0.63 -35.46
C ARG A 154 29.27 -0.04 -36.78
N ASP A 155 28.85 0.75 -37.77
CA ASP A 155 28.49 0.24 -39.09
C ASP A 155 29.72 -0.27 -39.85
N HIS A 156 30.85 0.42 -39.77
CA HIS A 156 32.12 -0.07 -40.31
C HIS A 156 32.53 -1.42 -39.70
N ARG A 157 32.44 -1.56 -38.36
CA ARG A 157 32.75 -2.83 -37.69
C ARG A 157 31.73 -3.92 -38.00
N LYS A 158 30.45 -3.57 -38.21
CA LYS A 158 29.39 -4.50 -38.62
C LYS A 158 29.60 -5.01 -40.04
N TYR A 159 29.94 -4.12 -40.98
CA TYR A 159 30.20 -4.45 -42.38
C TYR A 159 31.46 -5.32 -42.52
N ASN A 160 32.55 -4.94 -41.86
CA ASN A 160 33.83 -5.64 -41.92
C ASN A 160 33.94 -6.81 -40.91
N LYS A 161 32.85 -7.18 -40.22
CA LYS A 161 32.78 -8.25 -39.21
C LYS A 161 33.90 -8.15 -38.14
N LEU A 162 34.22 -6.93 -37.72
CA LEU A 162 35.25 -6.64 -36.73
C LEU A 162 34.67 -6.74 -35.31
N CYS A 163 35.49 -7.16 -34.34
CA CYS A 163 35.11 -7.21 -32.93
C CYS A 163 34.67 -5.83 -32.41
N PHE A 164 33.49 -5.74 -31.80
CA PHE A 164 32.99 -4.50 -31.23
C PHE A 164 33.86 -3.95 -30.07
N TYR A 165 34.65 -4.80 -29.41
CA TYR A 165 35.52 -4.37 -28.32
C TYR A 165 36.93 -3.97 -28.79
N CYS A 166 37.55 -4.73 -29.70
CA CYS A 166 38.95 -4.52 -30.07
C CYS A 166 39.23 -4.38 -31.57
N ALA A 167 38.19 -4.25 -32.40
CA ALA A 167 38.26 -4.02 -33.85
C ALA A 167 39.07 -5.06 -34.66
N ASN A 168 39.27 -6.27 -34.13
CA ASN A 168 39.94 -7.35 -34.85
C ASN A 168 38.95 -8.16 -35.71
N PRO A 169 39.31 -8.58 -36.93
CA PRO A 169 38.43 -9.33 -37.84
C PRO A 169 38.23 -10.80 -37.44
N ASN A 170 39.10 -11.36 -36.60
CA ASN A 170 39.14 -12.80 -36.36
C ASN A 170 38.10 -13.31 -35.35
N HIS A 171 37.43 -12.44 -34.59
CA HIS A 171 36.51 -12.88 -33.53
C HIS A 171 35.39 -11.87 -33.24
N SER A 172 34.29 -12.36 -32.70
CA SER A 172 33.15 -11.54 -32.27
C SER A 172 33.31 -11.05 -30.83
N LEU A 173 32.44 -10.13 -30.39
CA LEU A 173 32.46 -9.57 -29.03
C LEU A 173 32.41 -10.65 -27.93
N LYS A 174 31.73 -11.78 -28.18
CA LYS A 174 31.56 -12.89 -27.22
C LYS A 174 32.86 -13.65 -26.99
N GLU A 175 33.70 -13.75 -28.02
CA GLU A 175 34.95 -14.53 -28.01
C GLU A 175 36.18 -13.63 -27.85
N CYS A 176 36.00 -12.37 -27.44
CA CYS A 176 37.10 -11.42 -27.36
C CYS A 176 38.07 -11.75 -26.22
N PRO A 177 39.34 -12.10 -26.50
CA PRO A 177 40.31 -12.46 -25.47
C PRO A 177 40.70 -11.27 -24.61
N ARG A 178 40.65 -10.04 -25.15
CA ARG A 178 40.91 -8.80 -24.39
C ARG A 178 39.82 -8.53 -23.35
N LYS A 179 38.56 -8.78 -23.70
CA LYS A 179 37.43 -8.65 -22.78
C LYS A 179 37.51 -9.70 -21.66
N ALA A 180 37.81 -10.94 -22.01
CA ALA A 180 37.98 -12.02 -21.02
C ALA A 180 39.14 -11.75 -20.05
N LYS A 181 40.29 -11.25 -20.52
CA LYS A 181 41.42 -10.84 -19.68
C LYS A 181 41.06 -9.68 -18.75
N GLN A 182 40.28 -8.71 -19.21
CA GLN A 182 39.84 -7.57 -18.41
C GLN A 182 38.87 -8.00 -17.30
N LEU A 183 37.88 -8.83 -17.61
CA LEU A 183 36.96 -9.42 -16.62
C LEU A 183 37.75 -10.16 -15.52
N LYS A 184 38.70 -11.02 -15.89
CA LYS A 184 39.58 -11.71 -14.91
C LYS A 184 40.38 -10.74 -14.04
N LYS A 185 40.86 -9.61 -14.59
CA LYS A 185 41.57 -8.58 -13.83
C LYS A 185 40.64 -7.84 -12.85
N MET A 186 39.40 -7.57 -13.25
CA MET A 186 38.38 -6.96 -12.37
C MET A 186 37.99 -7.89 -11.23
N PHE A 187 37.74 -9.17 -11.51
CA PHE A 187 37.45 -10.17 -10.48
C PHE A 187 38.60 -10.37 -9.49
N LYS A 188 39.86 -10.34 -9.92
CA LYS A 188 41.01 -10.38 -8.99
C LYS A 188 41.12 -9.13 -8.11
N LYS A 189 40.72 -7.97 -8.62
CA LYS A 189 40.75 -6.69 -7.89
C LYS A 189 39.65 -6.58 -6.83
N SER A 190 38.51 -7.28 -7.01
CA SER A 190 37.44 -7.31 -6.01
C SER A 190 37.70 -8.29 -4.86
N ILE A 191 38.67 -9.20 -4.99
CA ILE A 191 39.02 -10.21 -3.96
C ILE A 191 40.08 -9.70 -2.99
N TYR A 192 40.87 -8.67 -3.36
CA TYR A 192 41.82 -8.00 -2.47
C TYR A 192 41.31 -6.60 -2.13
N GLN A 193 40.52 -6.49 -1.07
CA GLN A 193 40.36 -5.25 -0.30
C GLN A 193 41.09 -5.48 1.04
N PRO A 194 42.17 -4.74 1.35
CA PRO A 194 42.76 -4.81 2.68
C PRO A 194 41.78 -4.16 3.66
N ASP A 195 41.28 -4.96 4.60
CA ASP A 195 40.46 -4.51 5.72
C ASP A 195 41.13 -3.31 6.40
N SER A 196 40.43 -2.17 6.37
CA SER A 196 40.86 -0.95 7.06
C SER A 196 39.92 -0.68 8.23
N PRO A 197 40.43 -0.19 9.37
CA PRO A 197 39.79 -0.34 10.67
C PRO A 197 38.61 0.62 10.83
N ILE A 198 37.57 0.14 11.52
CA ILE A 198 36.38 0.91 11.89
C ILE A 198 36.78 1.89 13.02
N PRO A 199 36.43 3.19 12.92
CA PRO A 199 36.59 4.14 14.03
C PRO A 199 35.61 3.88 15.18
#